data_AF-A0AA42BV90-F1
#
_entry.id   AF-A0AA42BV90-F1
#
_cell.length_a   1.000
_cell.length_b   1.000
_cell.length_c   1.000
_cell.angle_alpha   90.00
_cell.angle_beta   90.00
_cell.angle_gamma   90.00
#
_symmetry.space_group_name_H-M   'P 1'
#
loop_
_entity.id
_entity.type
_entity.pdbx_description
1 polymer ?
#
loop_
_entity_poly.entity_id
_entity_poly.type
_entity_poly.pdbx_seq_one_letter_code
_entity_poly.pdbx_strand_id
1 'polypeptide(L)'
;MSELASAPKVALGSIAFAVFWMMAVFPSVPFLPIGRTAGSLLSAVLMVIFHVISPDDAYASIDLPILGLLFATMVVGSYLRNAGMFKHLGRLLAWKSQGGRDLMCRVCVVTALASALFTNDTCCVVLTEFVLELAAERNLPAKPFLLALASSANIGSAATPIGNPQNLVIAFNSKITFPKFLMGILPAMLVGMAVNMVMLLCMYWRELGGGAELSVDGKQMEAVEEGRSPASAKSTPQLNGNGNTMMSLEMSENITTKHPWFMQCTEARRKLFLKSFAYVVTVGMVVAYMVGLNMSWTAITTALALVVVDFRDAEPCLDTVSYSLLVFFSGMFITVSGFNKTGLPGAIWDFMAPYSKVNSVGGISVLSVIILLLSNLASNVPTVLLMGDEVAKAAALISPAAVTTSWLLLAWVSTVAGNLSLLGSAANLIVCEQARRAPRNAYDLTFWQHIVFGVPSTLIVTAVGIPLIGKI
;
A
#
# COMPACT_ATOMS: atom_id res chain seq x y z
N MET A 1 27.90 15.32 -17.53
CA MET A 1 28.62 14.73 -16.38
C MET A 1 28.14 15.46 -15.15
N SER A 2 27.46 14.74 -14.28
CA SER A 2 27.05 15.22 -12.96
C SER A 2 28.29 15.60 -12.13
N GLU A 3 28.29 16.80 -11.56
CA GLU A 3 29.36 17.21 -10.64
C GLU A 3 29.13 16.56 -9.28
N LEU A 4 30.12 15.77 -8.83
CA LEU A 4 30.13 15.20 -7.49
C LEU A 4 30.41 16.30 -6.46
N ALA A 5 29.69 16.25 -5.34
CA ALA A 5 29.99 17.11 -4.20
C ALA A 5 31.38 16.78 -3.61
N SER A 6 31.84 17.62 -2.67
CA SER A 6 33.09 17.37 -1.93
C SER A 6 33.11 15.97 -1.32
N ALA A 7 34.24 15.26 -1.35
CA ALA A 7 34.38 13.88 -0.88
C ALA A 7 33.78 13.63 0.54
N PRO A 8 33.94 14.52 1.54
CA PRO A 8 33.30 14.34 2.84
C PRO A 8 31.77 14.35 2.77
N LYS A 9 31.17 15.24 1.98
CA LYS A 9 29.71 15.30 1.78
C LYS A 9 29.19 14.04 1.10
N VAL A 10 29.91 13.53 0.10
CA VAL A 10 29.55 12.28 -0.59
C VAL A 10 29.61 11.10 0.38
N ALA A 11 30.69 10.99 1.18
CA ALA A 11 30.85 9.90 2.14
C ALA A 11 29.77 9.94 3.23
N LEU A 12 29.58 11.10 3.89
CA LEU A 12 28.60 11.27 4.96
C LEU A 12 27.16 11.13 4.46
N GLY A 13 26.85 11.68 3.28
CA GLY A 13 25.54 11.52 2.65
C GLY A 13 25.26 10.07 2.29
N SER A 14 26.25 9.33 1.79
CA SER A 14 26.13 7.89 1.52
C SER A 14 25.92 7.08 2.79
N ILE A 15 26.58 7.43 3.89
CA ILE A 15 26.36 6.79 5.20
C ILE A 15 24.92 7.03 5.68
N ALA A 16 24.44 8.28 5.67
CA ALA A 16 23.07 8.59 6.06
C ALA A 16 22.05 7.84 5.19
N PHE A 17 22.24 7.84 3.86
CA PHE A 17 21.39 7.09 2.95
C PHE A 17 21.44 5.56 3.19
N ALA A 18 22.61 5.01 3.51
CA ALA A 18 22.75 3.59 3.86
C ALA A 18 21.98 3.23 5.14
N VAL A 19 21.95 4.13 6.15
CA VAL A 19 21.12 3.95 7.35
C VAL A 19 19.64 3.91 6.98
N PHE A 20 19.18 4.84 6.14
CA PHE A 20 17.80 4.82 5.64
C PHE A 20 17.50 3.51 4.90
N TRP A 21 18.37 3.12 3.96
CA TRP A 21 18.19 1.94 3.14
C TRP A 21 18.10 0.67 3.99
N MET A 22 19.04 0.48 4.92
CA MET A 22 19.04 -0.67 5.83
C MET A 22 17.76 -0.75 6.66
N MET A 23 17.28 0.37 7.21
CA MET A 23 16.08 0.41 8.04
C MET A 23 14.78 0.29 7.23
N ALA A 24 14.77 0.75 5.98
CA ALA A 24 13.62 0.64 5.09
C ALA A 24 13.42 -0.81 4.59
N VAL A 25 14.52 -1.50 4.29
CA VAL A 25 14.53 -2.86 3.72
C VAL A 25 14.42 -3.93 4.79
N PHE A 26 15.02 -3.71 5.97
CA PHE A 26 15.00 -4.64 7.09
C PHE A 26 14.24 -4.01 8.27
N PRO A 27 12.91 -4.19 8.37
CA PRO A 27 12.08 -3.53 9.38
C PRO A 27 12.47 -3.87 10.83
N SER A 28 13.16 -4.99 11.04
CA SER A 28 13.58 -5.50 12.34
C SER A 28 15.05 -5.89 12.30
N VAL A 29 15.93 -4.90 12.42
CA VAL A 29 17.36 -5.20 12.61
C VAL A 29 17.57 -5.66 14.06
N PRO A 30 18.17 -6.85 14.31
CA PRO A 30 18.19 -7.48 15.63
C PRO A 30 18.73 -6.63 16.78
N PHE A 31 19.63 -5.68 16.47
CA PHE A 31 20.24 -4.79 17.45
C PHE A 31 19.59 -3.39 17.54
N LEU A 32 18.64 -3.06 16.66
CA LEU A 32 17.99 -1.74 16.63
C LEU A 32 16.54 -1.84 16.11
N PRO A 33 15.57 -2.24 16.95
CA PRO A 33 14.17 -2.44 16.56
C PRO A 33 13.38 -1.11 16.51
N ILE A 34 13.90 -0.11 15.81
CA ILE A 34 13.27 1.22 15.72
C ILE A 34 12.24 1.33 14.58
N GLY A 35 12.23 0.36 13.66
CA GLY A 35 11.31 0.30 12.52
C GLY A 35 11.64 1.30 11.39
N ARG A 36 10.98 1.11 10.24
CA ARG A 36 11.22 1.88 9.01
C ARG A 36 11.04 3.40 9.18
N THR A 37 10.06 3.81 9.98
CA THR A 37 9.73 5.23 10.20
C THR A 37 10.84 5.95 10.94
N ALA A 38 11.35 5.37 12.03
CA ALA A 38 12.44 5.96 12.80
C ALA A 38 13.75 5.97 11.99
N GLY A 39 14.02 4.93 11.21
CA GLY A 39 15.18 4.90 10.31
C GLY A 39 15.17 6.01 9.26
N SER A 40 13.99 6.29 8.70
CA SER A 40 13.78 7.42 7.77
C SER A 40 14.02 8.78 8.41
N LEU A 41 13.48 9.00 9.62
CA LEU A 41 13.75 10.23 10.38
C LEU A 41 15.22 10.36 10.79
N LEU A 42 15.83 9.28 11.26
CA LEU A 42 17.24 9.27 11.67
C LEU A 42 18.13 9.68 10.49
N SER A 43 17.92 9.09 9.32
CA SER A 43 18.66 9.47 8.12
C SER A 43 18.42 10.93 7.72
N ALA A 44 17.18 11.41 7.78
CA ALA A 44 16.87 12.82 7.49
C ALA A 44 17.63 13.77 8.42
N VAL A 45 17.68 13.46 9.71
CA VAL A 45 18.44 14.22 10.71
C VAL A 45 19.95 14.13 10.43
N LEU A 46 20.47 12.95 10.10
CA LEU A 46 21.88 12.78 9.73
C LEU A 46 22.26 13.59 8.48
N MET A 47 21.40 13.68 7.47
CA MET A 47 21.64 14.51 6.28
C MET A 47 21.83 15.99 6.63
N VAL A 48 21.09 16.48 7.62
CA VAL A 48 21.20 17.86 8.11
C VAL A 48 22.43 18.03 9.00
N ILE A 49 22.66 17.13 9.97
CA ILE A 49 23.82 17.17 10.87
C ILE A 49 25.15 17.10 10.10
N PHE A 50 25.21 16.25 9.08
CA PHE A 50 26.37 16.13 8.20
C PHE A 50 26.51 17.27 7.18
N HIS A 51 25.62 18.26 7.21
CA HIS A 51 25.62 19.41 6.30
C HIS A 51 25.60 18.99 4.82
N VAL A 52 24.97 17.85 4.52
CA VAL A 52 24.72 17.40 3.15
C VAL A 52 23.59 18.23 2.55
N ILE A 53 22.57 18.51 3.36
CA ILE A 53 21.46 19.44 3.05
C ILE A 53 21.31 20.46 4.19
N SER A 54 20.92 21.69 3.86
CA SER A 54 20.61 22.70 4.87
C SER A 54 19.27 22.41 5.55
N PRO A 55 19.01 22.89 6.78
CA PRO A 55 17.70 22.74 7.43
C PRO A 55 16.55 23.31 6.58
N ASP A 56 16.73 24.48 5.96
CA ASP A 56 15.69 25.12 5.14
C ASP A 56 15.39 24.29 3.89
N ASP A 57 16.42 23.79 3.21
CA ASP A 57 16.26 22.89 2.07
C ASP A 57 15.63 21.55 2.48
N ALA A 58 15.92 21.06 3.68
CA ALA A 58 15.32 19.84 4.19
C ALA A 58 13.81 20.03 4.37
N TYR A 59 13.36 21.10 5.03
CA TYR A 59 11.93 21.40 5.14
C TYR A 59 11.28 21.62 3.78
N ALA A 60 11.95 22.33 2.86
CA ALA A 60 11.47 22.55 1.50
C ALA A 60 11.39 21.26 0.66
N SER A 61 12.14 20.22 1.03
CA SER A 61 12.10 18.92 0.36
C SER A 61 10.85 18.11 0.71
N ILE A 62 10.13 18.46 1.79
CA ILE A 62 8.91 17.75 2.19
C ILE A 62 7.76 18.15 1.27
N ASP A 63 7.26 17.19 0.50
CA ASP A 63 6.14 17.41 -0.42
C ASP A 63 4.78 17.34 0.31
N LEU A 64 4.29 18.51 0.73
CA LEU A 64 3.01 18.65 1.44
C LEU A 64 1.80 18.18 0.62
N PRO A 65 1.68 18.46 -0.70
CA PRO A 65 0.63 17.90 -1.53
C PRO A 65 0.58 16.37 -1.51
N ILE A 66 1.73 15.69 -1.57
CA ILE A 66 1.77 14.22 -1.49
C ILE A 66 1.31 13.74 -0.11
N LEU A 67 1.81 14.35 0.97
CA LEU A 67 1.41 13.99 2.33
C LEU A 67 -0.08 14.24 2.59
N GLY A 68 -0.61 15.37 2.10
CA GLY A 68 -2.03 15.71 2.20
C GLY A 68 -2.92 14.73 1.44
N LEU A 69 -2.49 14.31 0.25
CA LEU A 69 -3.18 13.28 -0.54
C LEU A 69 -3.14 11.90 0.16
N LEU A 70 -2.00 11.49 0.71
CA LEU A 70 -1.88 10.24 1.48
C LEU A 70 -2.77 10.26 2.71
N PHE A 71 -2.74 11.34 3.49
CA PHE A 71 -3.60 11.51 4.66
C PHE A 71 -5.08 11.43 4.28
N ALA A 72 -5.50 12.19 3.28
CA ALA A 72 -6.89 12.24 2.87
C ALA A 72 -7.42 10.90 2.33
N THR A 73 -6.61 10.17 1.55
CA THR A 73 -6.99 8.85 1.04
C THR A 73 -7.12 7.80 2.15
N MET A 74 -6.32 7.87 3.21
CA MET A 74 -6.50 7.03 4.41
C MET A 74 -7.80 7.34 5.15
N VAL A 75 -8.12 8.64 5.33
CA VAL A 75 -9.38 9.08 5.95
C VAL A 75 -10.59 8.58 5.14
N VAL A 76 -10.58 8.80 3.81
CA VAL A 76 -11.63 8.28 2.91
C VAL A 76 -11.74 6.76 3.02
N GLY A 77 -10.60 6.04 3.02
CA GLY A 77 -10.56 4.59 3.21
C GLY A 77 -11.18 4.12 4.52
N SER A 78 -10.97 4.86 5.61
CA SER A 78 -11.58 4.57 6.92
C SER A 78 -13.11 4.73 6.89
N TYR A 79 -13.61 5.82 6.32
CA TYR A 79 -15.05 6.03 6.15
C TYR A 79 -15.70 4.95 5.28
N LEU A 80 -15.04 4.51 4.20
CA LEU A 80 -15.53 3.42 3.36
C LEU A 80 -15.51 2.06 4.07
N ARG A 81 -14.49 1.81 4.89
CA ARG A 81 -14.42 0.63 5.77
C ARG A 81 -15.61 0.61 6.72
N ASN A 82 -15.85 1.72 7.42
CA ASN A 82 -16.98 1.90 8.33
C ASN A 82 -18.33 1.82 7.60
N ALA A 83 -18.38 2.25 6.33
CA ALA A 83 -19.56 2.11 5.50
C ALA A 83 -19.85 0.66 5.05
N GLY A 84 -18.91 -0.26 5.32
CA GLY A 84 -19.00 -1.67 5.02
C GLY A 84 -18.59 -2.03 3.60
N MET A 85 -17.82 -1.18 2.90
CA MET A 85 -17.39 -1.43 1.51
C MET A 85 -16.76 -2.82 1.37
N PHE A 86 -15.83 -3.16 2.25
CA PHE A 86 -15.15 -4.44 2.20
C PHE A 86 -16.04 -5.64 2.49
N LYS A 87 -17.11 -5.49 3.29
CA LYS A 87 -18.14 -6.52 3.46
C LYS A 87 -18.93 -6.74 2.17
N HIS A 88 -19.08 -5.72 1.32
CA HIS A 88 -19.67 -5.87 -0.01
C HIS A 88 -18.69 -6.56 -0.97
N LEU A 89 -17.40 -6.23 -0.92
CA LEU A 89 -16.36 -6.92 -1.70
C LEU A 89 -16.25 -8.41 -1.33
N GLY A 90 -16.26 -8.75 -0.03
CA GLY A 90 -16.28 -10.13 0.44
C GLY A 90 -17.53 -10.89 -0.04
N ARG A 91 -18.71 -10.24 0.00
CA ARG A 91 -19.93 -10.81 -0.58
C ARG A 91 -19.83 -11.00 -2.09
N LEU A 92 -19.19 -10.09 -2.82
CA LEU A 92 -18.97 -10.21 -4.26
C LEU A 92 -18.06 -11.39 -4.60
N LEU A 93 -17.04 -11.66 -3.78
CA LEU A 93 -16.17 -12.83 -3.90
C LEU A 93 -16.96 -14.14 -3.72
N ALA A 94 -17.81 -14.20 -2.69
CA ALA A 94 -18.60 -15.40 -2.39
C ALA A 94 -19.81 -15.60 -3.34
N TRP A 95 -20.39 -14.51 -3.85
CA TRP A 95 -21.66 -14.54 -4.57
C TRP A 95 -21.54 -15.32 -5.89
N LYS A 96 -22.33 -16.39 -5.98
CA LYS A 96 -22.42 -17.30 -7.14
C LYS A 96 -21.09 -17.97 -7.49
N SER A 97 -20.16 -18.10 -6.54
CA SER A 97 -18.87 -18.72 -6.84
C SER A 97 -19.00 -20.24 -6.98
N GLN A 98 -18.60 -20.77 -8.14
CA GLN A 98 -18.89 -22.15 -8.58
C GLN A 98 -17.76 -23.17 -8.28
N GLY A 99 -16.72 -22.77 -7.54
CA GLY A 99 -15.62 -23.67 -7.13
C GLY A 99 -14.32 -22.92 -6.85
N GLY A 100 -13.24 -23.64 -6.52
CA GLY A 100 -11.94 -23.03 -6.19
C GLY A 100 -11.31 -22.26 -7.34
N ARG A 101 -11.46 -22.74 -8.58
CA ARG A 101 -10.96 -22.07 -9.79
C ARG A 101 -11.66 -20.74 -10.07
N ASP A 102 -12.99 -20.71 -9.97
CA ASP A 102 -13.76 -19.47 -10.14
C ASP A 102 -13.47 -18.49 -9.00
N LEU A 103 -13.33 -18.99 -7.76
CA LEU A 103 -12.91 -18.16 -6.64
C LEU A 103 -11.54 -17.52 -6.88
N MET A 104 -10.58 -18.26 -7.45
CA MET A 104 -9.25 -17.74 -7.78
C MET A 104 -9.32 -16.54 -8.73
N CYS A 105 -10.08 -16.67 -9.82
CA CYS A 105 -10.28 -15.59 -10.79
C CYS A 105 -10.93 -14.37 -10.13
N ARG A 106 -11.92 -14.59 -9.26
CA ARG A 106 -12.59 -13.51 -8.53
C ARG A 106 -11.67 -12.79 -7.56
N VAL A 107 -10.87 -13.53 -6.81
CA VAL A 107 -9.84 -12.95 -5.92
C VAL A 107 -8.92 -12.07 -6.73
N CYS A 108 -8.44 -12.52 -7.90
CA CYS A 108 -7.59 -11.71 -8.75
C CYS A 108 -8.27 -10.41 -9.20
N VAL A 109 -9.48 -10.49 -9.78
CA VAL A 109 -10.18 -9.33 -10.33
C VAL A 109 -10.61 -8.35 -9.23
N VAL A 110 -11.24 -8.84 -8.18
CA VAL A 110 -11.73 -7.99 -7.07
C VAL A 110 -10.57 -7.32 -6.37
N THR A 111 -9.47 -8.05 -6.12
CA THR A 111 -8.29 -7.47 -5.48
C THR A 111 -7.63 -6.42 -6.36
N ALA A 112 -7.47 -6.67 -7.66
CA ALA A 112 -6.86 -5.70 -8.58
C ALA A 112 -7.69 -4.41 -8.66
N LEU A 113 -9.01 -4.53 -8.82
CA LEU A 113 -9.90 -3.37 -8.89
C LEU A 113 -9.96 -2.62 -7.56
N ALA A 114 -10.05 -3.35 -6.44
CA ALA A 114 -10.06 -2.74 -5.13
C ALA A 114 -8.73 -2.01 -4.87
N SER A 115 -7.59 -2.62 -5.17
CA SER A 115 -6.25 -2.04 -4.98
C SER A 115 -5.99 -0.82 -5.88
N ALA A 116 -6.58 -0.79 -7.08
CA ALA A 116 -6.54 0.38 -7.95
C ALA A 116 -7.35 1.57 -7.41
N LEU A 117 -8.37 1.33 -6.58
CA LEU A 117 -9.26 2.37 -6.06
C LEU A 117 -8.94 2.75 -4.61
N PHE A 118 -8.51 1.79 -3.81
CA PHE A 118 -8.24 1.87 -2.40
C PHE A 118 -6.83 1.33 -2.20
N THR A 119 -5.92 2.18 -1.73
CA THR A 119 -4.50 1.87 -1.51
C THR A 119 -4.22 0.39 -1.21
N ASN A 120 -3.21 -0.17 -1.88
CA ASN A 120 -2.85 -1.58 -1.84
C ASN A 120 -2.82 -2.18 -0.41
N ASP A 121 -2.18 -1.46 0.53
CA ASP A 121 -2.09 -1.86 1.94
C ASP A 121 -3.47 -2.09 2.58
N THR A 122 -4.41 -1.16 2.36
CA THR A 122 -5.78 -1.24 2.90
C THR A 122 -6.52 -2.44 2.32
N CYS A 123 -6.38 -2.67 1.01
CA CYS A 123 -6.99 -3.81 0.33
C CYS A 123 -6.43 -5.14 0.83
N CYS A 124 -5.12 -5.27 0.97
CA CYS A 124 -4.48 -6.49 1.43
C CYS A 124 -4.90 -6.84 2.86
N VAL A 125 -4.93 -5.86 3.79
CA VAL A 125 -5.37 -6.11 5.17
C VAL A 125 -6.76 -6.75 5.20
N VAL A 126 -7.70 -6.18 4.46
CA VAL A 126 -9.10 -6.59 4.61
C VAL A 126 -9.43 -7.82 3.77
N LEU A 127 -8.94 -7.88 2.53
CA LEU A 127 -9.28 -8.99 1.64
C LEU A 127 -8.62 -10.30 2.07
N THR A 128 -7.46 -10.26 2.72
CA THR A 128 -6.77 -11.48 3.18
C THR A 128 -7.63 -12.27 4.17
N GLU A 129 -8.20 -11.61 5.17
CA GLU A 129 -9.08 -12.27 6.15
C GLU A 129 -10.29 -12.92 5.46
N PHE A 130 -10.99 -12.19 4.59
CA PHE A 130 -12.16 -12.71 3.88
C PHE A 130 -11.82 -13.87 2.95
N VAL A 131 -10.68 -13.81 2.26
CA VAL A 131 -10.25 -14.86 1.33
C VAL A 131 -9.89 -16.13 2.07
N LEU A 132 -9.22 -16.02 3.22
CA LEU A 132 -8.89 -17.18 4.04
C LEU A 132 -10.12 -17.84 4.66
N GLU A 133 -11.08 -17.04 5.14
CA GLU A 133 -12.35 -17.53 5.66
C GLU A 133 -13.12 -18.29 4.57
N LEU A 134 -13.23 -17.72 3.37
CA LEU A 134 -13.94 -18.36 2.25
C LEU A 134 -13.22 -19.60 1.71
N ALA A 135 -11.89 -19.61 1.74
CA ALA A 135 -11.09 -20.80 1.42
C ALA A 135 -11.31 -21.91 2.46
N ALA A 136 -11.37 -21.56 3.75
CA ALA A 136 -11.63 -22.49 4.84
C ALA A 136 -13.03 -23.12 4.73
N GLU A 137 -14.06 -22.31 4.51
CA GLU A 137 -15.46 -22.77 4.35
C GLU A 137 -15.62 -23.76 3.20
N ARG A 138 -14.75 -23.66 2.19
CA ARG A 138 -14.79 -24.49 0.97
C ARG A 138 -13.74 -25.60 0.97
N ASN A 139 -12.99 -25.78 2.06
CA ASN A 139 -11.87 -26.74 2.16
C ASN A 139 -10.85 -26.60 1.02
N LEU A 140 -10.48 -25.36 0.69
CA LEU A 140 -9.50 -25.03 -0.35
C LEU A 140 -8.16 -24.60 0.28
N PRO A 141 -7.02 -24.87 -0.38
CA PRO A 141 -5.71 -24.48 0.13
C PRO A 141 -5.56 -22.95 0.17
N ALA A 142 -4.99 -22.41 1.26
CA ALA A 142 -4.80 -20.97 1.44
C ALA A 142 -3.75 -20.37 0.48
N LYS A 143 -2.63 -21.08 0.28
CA LYS A 143 -1.44 -20.61 -0.45
C LYS A 143 -1.76 -19.99 -1.83
N PRO A 144 -2.51 -20.66 -2.73
CA PRO A 144 -2.79 -20.10 -4.04
C PRO A 144 -3.55 -18.77 -3.98
N PHE A 145 -4.49 -18.61 -3.04
CA PHE A 145 -5.27 -17.38 -2.93
C PHE A 145 -4.49 -16.23 -2.30
N LEU A 146 -3.57 -16.51 -1.37
CA LEU A 146 -2.68 -15.50 -0.81
C LEU A 146 -1.72 -14.96 -1.89
N LEU A 147 -1.16 -15.85 -2.72
CA LEU A 147 -0.33 -15.45 -3.86
C LEU A 147 -1.13 -14.63 -4.87
N ALA A 148 -2.36 -15.07 -5.18
CA ALA A 148 -3.25 -14.36 -6.09
C ALA A 148 -3.63 -12.97 -5.60
N LEU A 149 -3.92 -12.84 -4.31
CA LEU A 149 -4.26 -11.57 -3.68
C LEU A 149 -3.05 -10.63 -3.70
N ALA A 150 -1.89 -11.06 -3.21
CA ALA A 150 -0.68 -10.24 -3.21
C ALA A 150 -0.28 -9.81 -4.63
N SER A 151 -0.25 -10.75 -5.58
CA SER A 151 0.20 -10.45 -6.94
C SER A 151 -0.77 -9.55 -7.71
N SER A 152 -2.08 -9.77 -7.56
CA SER A 152 -3.10 -8.95 -8.17
C SER A 152 -3.20 -7.57 -7.54
N ALA A 153 -2.95 -7.44 -6.23
CA ALA A 153 -2.97 -6.14 -5.57
C ALA A 153 -1.87 -5.22 -6.11
N ASN A 154 -0.65 -5.74 -6.28
CA ASN A 154 0.45 -4.99 -6.89
C ASN A 154 0.13 -4.64 -8.36
N ILE A 155 -0.24 -5.61 -9.21
CA ILE A 155 -0.55 -5.36 -10.63
C ILE A 155 -1.72 -4.37 -10.78
N GLY A 156 -2.79 -4.53 -10.00
CA GLY A 156 -3.96 -3.65 -10.03
C GLY A 156 -3.63 -2.23 -9.58
N SER A 157 -2.89 -2.07 -8.47
CA SER A 157 -2.49 -0.75 -7.96
C SER A 157 -1.66 0.05 -8.96
N ALA A 158 -0.96 -0.62 -9.90
CA ALA A 158 -0.15 0.03 -10.91
C ALA A 158 -0.98 0.94 -11.85
N ALA A 159 -2.27 0.64 -12.03
CA ALA A 159 -3.12 1.37 -12.97
C ALA A 159 -3.49 2.78 -12.54
N THR A 160 -3.38 3.15 -11.26
CA THR A 160 -3.81 4.47 -10.77
C THR A 160 -2.74 5.16 -9.92
N PRO A 161 -2.74 6.51 -9.90
CA PRO A 161 -1.90 7.28 -8.98
C PRO A 161 -2.16 6.98 -7.50
N ILE A 162 -3.42 6.70 -7.14
CA ILE A 162 -3.83 6.49 -5.74
C ILE A 162 -3.67 5.04 -5.26
N GLY A 163 -3.42 4.10 -6.18
CA GLY A 163 -3.35 2.68 -5.84
C GLY A 163 -2.18 2.35 -4.90
N ASN A 164 -1.07 3.08 -5.01
CA ASN A 164 0.05 2.96 -4.09
C ASN A 164 0.82 4.29 -3.95
N PRO A 165 1.60 4.46 -2.87
CA PRO A 165 2.33 5.71 -2.66
C PRO A 165 3.39 6.02 -3.71
N GLN A 166 4.04 5.02 -4.34
CA GLN A 166 5.06 5.30 -5.36
C GLN A 166 4.44 5.91 -6.63
N ASN A 167 3.26 5.45 -7.03
CA ASN A 167 2.53 5.99 -8.18
C ASN A 167 2.05 7.42 -7.93
N LEU A 168 1.73 7.74 -6.68
CA LEU A 168 1.37 9.09 -6.26
C LEU A 168 2.55 10.04 -6.47
N VAL A 169 3.74 9.65 -6.00
CA VAL A 169 5.00 10.40 -6.23
C VAL A 169 5.26 10.58 -7.73
N ILE A 170 5.11 9.51 -8.53
CA ILE A 170 5.29 9.60 -9.98
C ILE A 170 4.31 10.59 -10.60
N ALA A 171 3.01 10.47 -10.30
CA ALA A 171 1.99 11.32 -10.90
C ALA A 171 2.19 12.79 -10.54
N PHE A 172 2.64 13.07 -9.31
CA PHE A 172 2.94 14.43 -8.86
C PHE A 172 4.18 15.01 -9.55
N ASN A 173 5.31 14.30 -9.54
CA ASN A 173 6.57 14.77 -10.12
C ASN A 173 6.49 14.89 -11.66
N SER A 174 5.82 13.94 -12.30
CA SER A 174 5.62 13.94 -13.76
C SER A 174 4.54 14.92 -14.24
N LYS A 175 3.70 15.42 -13.33
CA LYS A 175 2.51 16.24 -13.61
C LYS A 175 1.53 15.56 -14.59
N ILE A 176 1.55 14.23 -14.66
CA ILE A 176 0.62 13.46 -15.49
C ILE A 176 -0.77 13.51 -14.84
N THR A 177 -1.77 13.89 -15.62
CA THR A 177 -3.17 13.89 -15.15
C THR A 177 -3.65 12.47 -14.89
N PHE A 178 -4.57 12.30 -13.94
CA PHE A 178 -5.09 10.97 -13.59
C PHE A 178 -5.60 10.18 -14.81
N PRO A 179 -6.39 10.74 -15.75
CA PRO A 179 -6.86 9.98 -16.92
C PRO A 179 -5.72 9.52 -17.82
N LYS A 180 -4.72 10.38 -18.04
CA LYS A 180 -3.56 10.06 -18.87
C LYS A 180 -2.72 8.95 -18.23
N PHE A 181 -2.55 9.00 -16.91
CA PHE A 181 -1.89 7.94 -16.15
C PHE A 181 -2.65 6.62 -16.27
N LEU A 182 -3.96 6.65 -15.97
CA LEU A 182 -4.83 5.48 -16.01
C LEU A 182 -4.83 4.84 -17.39
N MET A 183 -5.17 5.60 -18.42
CA MET A 183 -5.23 5.03 -19.76
C MET A 183 -3.86 4.52 -20.19
N GLY A 184 -2.77 5.22 -19.86
CA GLY A 184 -1.40 4.85 -20.26
C GLY A 184 -0.90 3.52 -19.70
N ILE A 185 -1.48 3.04 -18.58
CA ILE A 185 -1.12 1.78 -17.93
C ILE A 185 -2.25 0.74 -18.03
N LEU A 186 -3.51 1.15 -18.22
CA LEU A 186 -4.67 0.26 -18.21
C LEU A 186 -4.53 -0.96 -19.14
N PRO A 187 -4.05 -0.83 -20.40
CA PRO A 187 -3.80 -1.99 -21.27
C PRO A 187 -2.79 -2.97 -20.68
N ALA A 188 -1.69 -2.46 -20.12
CA ALA A 188 -0.66 -3.28 -19.46
C ALA A 188 -1.24 -3.99 -18.23
N MET A 189 -2.06 -3.29 -17.42
CA MET A 189 -2.72 -3.86 -16.25
C MET A 189 -3.67 -4.99 -16.64
N LEU A 190 -4.54 -4.79 -17.63
CA LEU A 190 -5.51 -5.82 -18.05
C LEU A 190 -4.82 -7.09 -18.58
N VAL A 191 -3.81 -6.92 -19.44
CA VAL A 191 -3.06 -8.06 -19.98
C VAL A 191 -2.22 -8.72 -18.89
N GLY A 192 -1.54 -7.94 -18.06
CA GLY A 192 -0.76 -8.45 -16.92
C GLY A 192 -1.61 -9.23 -15.92
N MET A 193 -2.83 -8.76 -15.64
CA MET A 193 -3.80 -9.46 -14.80
C MET A 193 -4.26 -10.78 -15.42
N ALA A 194 -4.55 -10.78 -16.73
CA ALA A 194 -4.93 -12.01 -17.44
C ALA A 194 -3.80 -13.05 -17.40
N VAL A 195 -2.56 -12.62 -17.67
CA VAL A 195 -1.38 -13.48 -17.60
C VAL A 195 -1.16 -14.03 -16.19
N ASN A 196 -1.17 -13.17 -15.16
CA ASN A 196 -1.04 -13.58 -13.77
C ASN A 196 -2.11 -14.60 -13.37
N MET A 197 -3.37 -14.37 -13.75
CA MET A 197 -4.48 -15.28 -13.49
C MET A 197 -4.29 -16.63 -14.19
N VAL A 198 -3.89 -16.63 -15.47
CA VAL A 198 -3.61 -17.87 -16.21
C VAL A 198 -2.46 -18.64 -15.56
N MET A 199 -1.38 -17.96 -15.17
CA MET A 199 -0.25 -18.61 -14.49
C MET A 199 -0.66 -19.26 -13.16
N LEU A 200 -1.45 -18.56 -12.34
CA LEU A 200 -1.99 -19.10 -11.08
C LEU A 200 -2.88 -20.32 -11.33
N LEU A 201 -3.77 -20.23 -12.32
CA LEU A 201 -4.65 -21.33 -12.69
C LEU A 201 -3.85 -22.52 -13.21
N CYS A 202 -2.84 -22.33 -14.06
CA CYS A 202 -2.00 -23.40 -14.57
C CYS A 202 -1.20 -24.08 -13.45
N MET A 203 -0.60 -23.30 -12.55
CA MET A 203 0.22 -23.82 -11.45
C MET A 203 -0.61 -24.59 -10.41
N TYR A 204 -1.82 -24.11 -10.10
CA TYR A 204 -2.67 -24.67 -9.05
C TYR A 204 -3.95 -25.36 -9.56
N TRP A 205 -4.01 -25.70 -10.86
CA TRP A 205 -5.21 -26.23 -11.52
C TRP A 205 -5.80 -27.47 -10.85
N ARG A 206 -4.91 -28.36 -10.40
CA ARG A 206 -5.24 -29.65 -9.78
C ARG A 206 -5.67 -29.45 -8.33
N GLU A 207 -4.94 -28.64 -7.58
CA GLU A 207 -5.23 -28.30 -6.17
C GLU A 207 -6.59 -27.57 -6.02
N LEU A 208 -6.97 -26.76 -7.00
CA LEU A 208 -8.25 -26.04 -7.02
C LEU A 208 -9.42 -26.87 -7.58
N GLY A 209 -9.14 -28.04 -8.15
CA GLY A 209 -10.08 -28.85 -8.94
C GLY A 209 -10.71 -30.04 -8.22
N GLY A 210 -10.21 -30.41 -7.05
CA GLY A 210 -10.75 -31.52 -6.26
C GLY A 210 -10.38 -31.32 -4.80
N GLY A 211 -11.23 -31.79 -3.88
CA GLY A 211 -10.92 -31.90 -2.46
C GLY A 211 -9.83 -32.96 -2.24
N ALA A 212 -8.61 -32.66 -2.66
CA ALA A 212 -7.45 -33.46 -2.36
C ALA A 212 -7.02 -33.16 -0.93
N GLU A 213 -6.81 -34.24 -0.16
CA GLU A 213 -6.34 -34.26 1.22
C GLU A 213 -5.30 -33.15 1.47
N LEU A 214 -5.52 -32.41 2.56
CA LEU A 214 -4.57 -31.46 3.11
C LEU A 214 -3.18 -32.12 3.13
N SER A 215 -2.31 -31.70 2.21
CA SER A 215 -0.88 -31.92 2.37
C SER A 215 -0.47 -31.11 3.59
N VAL A 216 -0.32 -31.82 4.70
CA VAL A 216 0.21 -31.32 5.96
C VAL A 216 1.66 -30.93 5.72
N ASP A 217 1.88 -29.74 5.19
CA ASP A 217 3.19 -29.08 5.18
C ASP A 217 3.12 -27.63 5.68
N GLY A 218 2.00 -27.27 6.31
CA GLY A 218 1.91 -26.11 7.20
C GLY A 218 1.82 -26.63 8.62
N LYS A 219 2.84 -26.36 9.45
CA LYS A 219 2.68 -26.45 10.91
C LYS A 219 1.47 -25.59 11.28
N GLN A 220 0.35 -26.23 11.60
CA GLN A 220 -0.74 -25.55 12.29
C GLN A 220 -0.14 -25.02 13.58
N MET A 221 0.03 -23.70 13.66
CA MET A 221 0.29 -23.06 14.93
C MET A 221 -0.99 -23.22 15.75
N GLU A 222 -0.94 -24.10 16.74
CA GLU A 222 -1.87 -24.04 17.86
C GLU A 222 -1.84 -22.62 18.39
N ALA A 223 -3.03 -22.02 18.52
CA ALA A 223 -3.18 -20.75 19.23
C ALA A 223 -2.52 -20.93 20.60
N VAL A 224 -1.44 -20.17 20.85
CA VAL A 224 -0.85 -20.06 22.17
C VAL A 224 -1.90 -19.34 23.03
N GLU A 225 -2.72 -20.12 23.72
CA GLU A 225 -3.43 -19.62 24.90
C GLU A 225 -2.37 -19.12 25.88
N GLU A 226 -2.33 -17.80 26.07
CA GLU A 226 -1.60 -17.20 27.17
C GLU A 226 -2.11 -17.83 28.47
N GLY A 227 -1.25 -18.65 29.06
CA GLY A 227 -1.54 -19.38 30.29
C GLY A 227 -1.91 -18.43 31.42
N ARG A 228 -3.18 -18.46 31.82
CA ARG A 228 -3.60 -18.23 33.19
C ARG A 228 -4.01 -19.56 33.80
N SER A 229 -3.07 -20.18 34.51
CA SER A 229 -3.36 -21.35 35.34
C SER A 229 -4.22 -20.94 36.55
N PRO A 230 -5.24 -21.74 36.92
CA PRO A 230 -6.05 -21.51 38.10
C PRO A 230 -5.37 -22.14 39.32
N ALA A 231 -5.11 -21.35 40.37
CA ALA A 231 -4.70 -21.92 41.65
C ALA A 231 -5.20 -21.14 42.86
N SER A 232 -5.94 -21.89 43.68
CA SER A 232 -5.96 -21.88 45.15
C SER A 232 -6.90 -20.91 45.87
N ALA A 233 -7.94 -21.54 46.42
CA ALA A 233 -8.76 -21.06 47.51
C ALA A 233 -7.94 -20.86 48.80
N LYS A 234 -8.13 -19.71 49.47
CA LYS A 234 -7.97 -19.55 50.92
C LYS A 234 -9.02 -18.59 51.49
N SER A 235 -10.06 -19.19 52.04
CA SER A 235 -10.76 -18.91 53.31
C SER A 235 -10.58 -17.56 54.06
N THR A 236 -11.76 -16.92 54.30
CA THR A 236 -12.29 -16.20 55.49
C THR A 236 -11.73 -14.82 55.93
N PRO A 237 -12.53 -13.96 56.63
CA PRO A 237 -13.93 -14.10 57.03
C PRO A 237 -14.89 -12.94 56.65
N GLN A 238 -16.16 -13.30 56.64
CA GLN A 238 -17.33 -12.40 56.61
C GLN A 238 -17.37 -11.52 57.86
N LEU A 239 -17.64 -10.23 57.66
CA LEU A 239 -18.15 -9.32 58.69
C LEU A 239 -19.47 -8.75 58.20
N ASN A 240 -20.53 -9.17 58.88
CA ASN A 240 -21.89 -8.68 58.80
C ASN A 240 -21.95 -7.18 59.12
N GLY A 241 -22.69 -6.43 58.31
CA GLY A 241 -23.05 -5.04 58.59
C GLY A 241 -24.31 -4.65 57.84
N ASN A 242 -25.47 -4.95 58.43
CA ASN A 242 -26.78 -4.43 58.02
C ASN A 242 -26.78 -2.90 58.07
N GLY A 243 -27.32 -2.24 57.03
CA GLY A 243 -27.53 -0.80 57.01
C GLY A 243 -28.24 -0.29 55.77
N ASN A 244 -29.56 -0.41 55.76
CA ASN A 244 -30.57 0.52 55.23
C ASN A 244 -30.23 1.48 54.05
N THR A 245 -31.08 1.38 53.03
CA THR A 245 -31.85 2.50 52.44
C THR A 245 -31.07 3.73 51.94
N MET A 246 -30.96 3.90 50.63
CA MET A 246 -31.59 5.03 49.92
C MET A 246 -31.32 4.98 48.42
N MET A 247 -32.43 5.02 47.69
CA MET A 247 -32.55 5.48 46.32
C MET A 247 -32.08 6.94 46.26
N SER A 248 -30.95 7.22 45.63
CA SER A 248 -30.54 8.58 45.29
C SER A 248 -30.37 8.69 43.77
N LEU A 249 -31.45 9.15 43.16
CA LEU A 249 -31.43 9.91 41.91
C LEU A 249 -30.43 11.06 42.07
N GLU A 250 -29.36 11.08 41.29
CA GLU A 250 -28.78 12.36 40.87
C GLU A 250 -28.53 12.35 39.37
N MET A 251 -29.25 13.28 38.75
CA MET A 251 -29.34 13.64 37.36
C MET A 251 -28.68 15.00 37.24
N SER A 252 -27.57 15.10 36.51
CA SER A 252 -27.11 16.29 35.77
C SER A 252 -25.75 15.92 35.15
N GLU A 253 -25.40 16.22 33.90
CA GLU A 253 -25.88 17.29 33.05
C GLU A 253 -25.52 16.93 31.59
N ASN A 254 -26.55 16.62 30.79
CA ASN A 254 -26.44 16.53 29.34
C ASN A 254 -26.31 17.95 28.79
N ILE A 255 -25.12 18.33 28.32
CA ILE A 255 -24.96 19.55 27.53
C ILE A 255 -25.60 19.33 26.17
N THR A 256 -26.82 19.84 26.08
CA THR A 256 -27.59 20.04 24.86
C THR A 256 -26.93 21.06 23.93
N THR A 257 -26.46 20.63 22.77
CA THR A 257 -26.46 21.45 21.56
C THR A 257 -27.54 20.93 20.62
N LYS A 258 -28.77 21.37 20.89
CA LYS A 258 -29.96 21.14 20.06
C LYS A 258 -29.90 22.06 18.85
N HIS A 259 -29.71 21.51 17.65
CA HIS A 259 -30.08 22.17 16.40
C HIS A 259 -31.36 21.49 15.84
N PRO A 260 -32.44 22.23 15.49
CA PRO A 260 -33.79 21.64 15.50
C PRO A 260 -34.24 20.92 14.21
N TRP A 261 -33.41 20.78 13.18
CA TRP A 261 -33.86 20.22 11.90
C TRP A 261 -33.40 18.79 11.60
N PHE A 262 -32.52 18.19 12.44
CA PHE A 262 -31.90 16.89 12.18
C PHE A 262 -32.41 15.71 13.05
N MET A 263 -33.25 15.96 14.07
CA MET A 263 -33.67 14.95 15.06
C MET A 263 -35.00 14.22 14.75
N GLN A 264 -35.27 13.90 13.48
CA GLN A 264 -36.36 12.97 13.13
C GLN A 264 -35.92 11.77 12.29
N CYS A 265 -34.60 11.57 12.12
CA CYS A 265 -34.10 10.31 11.56
C CYS A 265 -33.85 9.31 12.69
N THR A 266 -34.49 8.14 12.60
CA THR A 266 -34.08 6.97 13.39
C THR A 266 -32.59 6.71 13.20
N GLU A 267 -31.87 6.21 14.21
CA GLU A 267 -30.42 5.96 14.11
C GLU A 267 -30.05 5.13 12.86
N ALA A 268 -30.93 4.21 12.46
CA ALA A 268 -30.78 3.43 11.24
C ALA A 268 -30.76 4.29 9.97
N ARG A 269 -31.66 5.28 9.86
CA ARG A 269 -31.68 6.22 8.72
C ARG A 269 -30.44 7.09 8.68
N ARG A 270 -29.94 7.56 9.83
CA ARG A 270 -28.67 8.31 9.91
C ARG A 270 -27.49 7.45 9.46
N LYS A 271 -27.38 6.21 9.97
CA LYS A 271 -26.32 5.27 9.58
C LYS A 271 -26.38 4.96 8.08
N LEU A 272 -27.58 4.77 7.52
CA LEU A 272 -27.76 4.56 6.09
C LEU A 272 -27.36 5.79 5.27
N PHE A 273 -27.76 6.98 5.70
CA PHE A 273 -27.39 8.24 5.07
C PHE A 273 -25.87 8.42 5.02
N LEU A 274 -25.18 8.25 6.15
CA LEU A 274 -23.71 8.37 6.22
C LEU A 274 -23.00 7.36 5.32
N LYS A 275 -23.50 6.12 5.25
CA LYS A 275 -23.00 5.10 4.33
C LYS A 275 -23.14 5.52 2.87
N SER A 276 -24.35 5.89 2.47
CA SER A 276 -24.63 6.33 1.10
C SER A 276 -23.82 7.58 0.74
N PHE A 277 -23.72 8.53 1.66
CA PHE A 277 -22.92 9.74 1.49
C PHE A 277 -21.44 9.40 1.28
N ALA A 278 -20.87 8.51 2.09
CA ALA A 278 -19.48 8.08 1.93
C ALA A 278 -19.19 7.51 0.54
N TYR A 279 -20.09 6.68 0.01
CA TYR A 279 -19.96 6.17 -1.36
C TYR A 279 -20.09 7.27 -2.40
N VAL A 280 -21.11 8.14 -2.29
CA VAL A 280 -21.36 9.21 -3.27
C VAL A 280 -20.20 10.19 -3.34
N VAL A 281 -19.67 10.66 -2.21
CA VAL A 281 -18.56 11.62 -2.19
C VAL A 281 -17.27 10.97 -2.68
N THR A 282 -17.02 9.68 -2.36
CA THR A 282 -15.88 8.95 -2.92
C THR A 282 -15.99 8.79 -4.43
N VAL A 283 -17.17 8.46 -4.96
CA VAL A 283 -17.39 8.42 -6.41
C VAL A 283 -17.18 9.80 -7.02
N GLY A 284 -17.68 10.86 -6.37
CA GLY A 284 -17.42 12.25 -6.76
C GLY A 284 -15.93 12.59 -6.81
N MET A 285 -15.14 12.13 -5.84
CA MET A 285 -13.68 12.27 -5.80
C MET A 285 -13.03 11.61 -7.03
N VAL A 286 -13.43 10.38 -7.36
CA VAL A 286 -12.91 9.66 -8.54
C VAL A 286 -13.31 10.36 -9.84
N VAL A 287 -14.55 10.85 -9.95
CA VAL A 287 -15.01 11.64 -11.10
C VAL A 287 -14.21 12.94 -11.22
N ALA A 288 -13.94 13.64 -10.11
CA ALA A 288 -13.10 14.82 -10.09
C ALA A 288 -11.67 14.53 -10.60
N TYR A 289 -11.09 13.39 -10.21
CA TYR A 289 -9.82 12.93 -10.79
C TYR A 289 -9.93 12.67 -12.30
N MET A 290 -11.02 12.05 -12.76
CA MET A 290 -11.27 11.80 -14.19
C MET A 290 -11.36 13.08 -15.02
N VAL A 291 -11.86 14.18 -14.44
CA VAL A 291 -11.95 15.49 -15.09
C VAL A 291 -10.60 16.24 -15.05
N GLY A 292 -9.59 15.70 -14.36
CA GLY A 292 -8.25 16.27 -14.28
C GLY A 292 -8.08 17.34 -13.19
N LEU A 293 -8.97 17.36 -12.18
CA LEU A 293 -8.79 18.22 -11.01
C LEU A 293 -7.56 17.82 -10.19
N ASN A 294 -7.02 18.77 -9.42
CA ASN A 294 -5.84 18.53 -8.59
C ASN A 294 -6.12 17.40 -7.59
N MET A 295 -5.27 16.37 -7.61
CA MET A 295 -5.49 15.17 -6.83
C MET A 295 -5.50 15.45 -5.31
N SER A 296 -4.52 16.21 -4.83
CA SER A 296 -4.39 16.53 -3.40
C SER A 296 -5.58 17.31 -2.86
N TRP A 297 -5.94 18.43 -3.50
CA TRP A 297 -7.06 19.27 -3.05
C TRP A 297 -8.40 18.55 -3.11
N THR A 298 -8.61 17.75 -4.15
CA THR A 298 -9.83 16.94 -4.30
C THR A 298 -9.95 15.93 -3.17
N ALA A 299 -8.87 15.18 -2.87
CA ALA A 299 -8.87 14.22 -1.78
C ALA A 299 -9.12 14.88 -0.41
N ILE A 300 -8.41 15.97 -0.12
CA ILE A 300 -8.56 16.70 1.15
C ILE A 300 -9.99 17.21 1.31
N THR A 301 -10.58 17.74 0.23
CA THR A 301 -11.98 18.21 0.25
C THR A 301 -12.95 17.05 0.51
N THR A 302 -12.73 15.89 -0.12
CA THR A 302 -13.52 14.68 0.13
C THR A 302 -13.39 14.22 1.59
N ALA A 303 -12.16 14.11 2.11
CA ALA A 303 -11.93 13.73 3.50
C ALA A 303 -12.60 14.69 4.48
N LEU A 304 -12.46 16.00 4.26
CA LEU A 304 -13.09 17.04 5.07
C LEU A 304 -14.62 16.95 5.01
N ALA A 305 -15.19 16.76 3.82
CA ALA A 305 -16.64 16.60 3.66
C ALA A 305 -17.18 15.39 4.44
N LEU A 306 -16.46 14.27 4.44
CA LEU A 306 -16.84 13.09 5.22
C LEU A 306 -16.80 13.34 6.73
N VAL A 307 -15.72 13.98 7.21
CA VAL A 307 -15.56 14.32 8.63
C VAL A 307 -16.65 15.29 9.10
N VAL A 308 -16.90 16.36 8.32
CA VAL A 308 -17.90 17.38 8.67
C VAL A 308 -19.31 16.79 8.71
N VAL A 309 -19.67 15.93 7.76
CA VAL A 309 -21.03 15.36 7.65
C VAL A 309 -21.28 14.24 8.67
N ASP A 310 -20.25 13.61 9.23
CA ASP A 310 -20.42 12.60 10.28
C ASP A 310 -21.04 13.21 11.56
N PHE A 311 -20.81 14.51 11.82
CA PHE A 311 -21.24 15.23 13.03
C PHE A 311 -20.93 14.42 14.30
N ARG A 312 -19.72 13.86 14.34
CA ARG A 312 -19.16 13.10 15.46
C ARG A 312 -17.71 13.51 15.62
N ASP A 313 -17.13 13.08 16.72
CA ASP A 313 -15.69 13.17 16.89
C ASP A 313 -14.98 12.49 15.73
N ALA A 314 -14.00 13.20 15.16
CA ALA A 314 -13.17 12.69 14.08
C ALA A 314 -12.10 11.73 14.61
N GLU A 315 -11.81 11.75 15.92
CA GLU A 315 -10.77 10.96 16.57
C GLU A 315 -10.81 9.47 16.18
N PRO A 316 -11.94 8.75 16.22
CA PRO A 316 -11.97 7.33 15.82
C PRO A 316 -11.61 7.09 14.35
N CYS A 317 -11.87 8.07 13.48
CA CYS A 317 -11.44 7.99 12.09
C CYS A 317 -9.94 8.31 11.95
N LEU A 318 -9.47 9.33 12.68
CA LEU A 318 -8.08 9.76 12.65
C LEU A 318 -7.14 8.70 13.24
N ASP A 319 -7.57 7.95 14.24
CA ASP A 319 -6.81 6.84 14.83
C ASP A 319 -6.50 5.71 13.84
N THR A 320 -7.30 5.59 12.77
CA THR A 320 -7.05 4.59 11.71
C THR A 320 -6.03 5.05 10.68
N VAL A 321 -5.63 6.33 10.70
CA VAL A 321 -4.64 6.88 9.79
C VAL A 321 -3.25 6.43 10.20
N SER A 322 -2.43 6.03 9.22
CA SER A 322 -1.05 5.65 9.48
C SER A 322 -0.14 6.88 9.54
N TYR A 323 -0.12 7.56 10.69
CA TYR A 323 0.80 8.69 10.93
C TYR A 323 2.27 8.29 10.75
N SER A 324 2.63 7.07 11.13
CA SER A 324 3.96 6.51 10.92
C SER A 324 4.35 6.48 9.43
N LEU A 325 3.39 6.33 8.51
CA LEU A 325 3.66 6.40 7.08
C LEU A 325 3.94 7.84 6.63
N LEU A 326 3.15 8.82 7.08
CA LEU A 326 3.37 10.24 6.75
C LEU A 326 4.75 10.74 7.24
N VAL A 327 5.12 10.35 8.46
CA VAL A 327 6.44 10.64 9.04
C VAL A 327 7.55 9.95 8.25
N PHE A 328 7.33 8.71 7.84
CA PHE A 328 8.28 7.97 7.01
C PHE A 328 8.53 8.65 5.65
N PHE A 329 7.49 9.12 4.96
CA PHE A 329 7.63 9.87 3.71
C PHE A 329 8.34 11.20 3.90
N SER A 330 8.03 11.92 4.99
CA SER A 330 8.70 13.18 5.32
C SER A 330 10.22 13.00 5.47
N GLY A 331 10.64 12.00 6.26
CA GLY A 331 12.07 11.66 6.40
C GLY A 331 12.71 11.15 5.10
N MET A 332 11.94 10.43 4.28
CA MET A 332 12.43 9.87 3.03
C MET A 332 12.68 10.98 2.00
N PHE A 333 11.78 11.96 1.89
CA PHE A 333 11.96 13.08 0.97
C PHE A 333 13.21 13.89 1.32
N ILE A 334 13.43 14.17 2.60
CA ILE A 334 14.67 14.83 3.06
C ILE A 334 15.88 13.97 2.73
N THR A 335 15.83 12.68 3.05
CA THR A 335 16.94 11.76 2.81
C THR A 335 17.30 11.66 1.33
N VAL A 336 16.32 11.46 0.46
CA VAL A 336 16.56 11.32 -0.98
C VAL A 336 17.00 12.65 -1.59
N SER A 337 16.41 13.78 -1.18
CA SER A 337 16.85 15.12 -1.60
C SER A 337 18.30 15.39 -1.19
N GLY A 338 18.67 15.09 0.07
CA GLY A 338 20.04 15.20 0.56
C GLY A 338 20.99 14.29 -0.21
N PHE A 339 20.61 13.05 -0.48
CA PHE A 339 21.43 12.12 -1.26
C PHE A 339 21.60 12.59 -2.72
N ASN A 340 20.57 13.16 -3.34
CA ASN A 340 20.66 13.77 -4.67
C ASN A 340 21.66 14.94 -4.70
N LYS A 341 21.78 15.73 -3.62
CA LYS A 341 22.80 16.80 -3.49
C LYS A 341 24.24 16.28 -3.45
N THR A 342 24.47 14.98 -3.25
CA THR A 342 25.84 14.41 -3.32
C THR A 342 26.34 14.27 -4.76
N GLY A 343 25.44 14.25 -5.75
CA GLY A 343 25.76 13.96 -7.15
C GLY A 343 25.94 12.47 -7.47
N LEU A 344 25.95 11.59 -6.45
CA LEU A 344 26.19 10.16 -6.66
C LEU A 344 25.10 9.47 -7.49
N PRO A 345 23.78 9.72 -7.29
CA PRO A 345 22.74 9.20 -8.17
C PRO A 345 22.94 9.59 -9.63
N GLY A 346 23.31 10.85 -9.89
CA GLY A 346 23.62 11.34 -11.24
C GLY A 346 24.84 10.65 -11.85
N ALA A 347 25.89 10.39 -11.05
CA ALA A 347 27.09 9.72 -11.54
C ALA A 347 26.82 8.25 -11.92
N ILE A 348 26.00 7.57 -11.11
CA ILE A 348 25.51 6.22 -11.41
C ILE A 348 24.66 6.24 -12.69
N TRP A 349 23.79 7.24 -12.83
CA TRP A 349 22.98 7.41 -14.03
C TRP A 349 23.83 7.66 -15.28
N ASP A 350 24.85 8.51 -15.22
CA ASP A 350 25.75 8.80 -16.35
C ASP A 350 26.41 7.52 -16.90
N PHE A 351 26.70 6.54 -16.04
CA PHE A 351 27.21 5.22 -16.44
C PHE A 351 26.13 4.35 -17.11
N MET A 352 24.89 4.43 -16.66
CA MET A 352 23.78 3.56 -17.10
C MET A 352 23.02 4.12 -18.33
N ALA A 353 22.96 5.44 -18.46
CA ALA A 353 22.22 6.19 -19.47
C ALA A 353 22.52 5.78 -20.93
N PRO A 354 23.77 5.44 -21.33
CA PRO A 354 24.06 4.97 -22.68
C PRO A 354 23.31 3.69 -23.05
N TYR A 355 23.06 2.83 -22.05
CA TYR A 355 22.46 1.51 -22.22
C TYR A 355 20.96 1.47 -21.93
N SER A 356 20.40 2.49 -21.27
CA SER A 356 19.01 2.53 -20.79
C SER A 356 18.08 3.45 -21.60
N LYS A 357 18.46 3.79 -22.84
CA LYS A 357 17.68 4.73 -23.68
C LYS A 357 16.28 4.20 -24.00
N VAL A 358 15.26 5.01 -23.69
CA VAL A 358 13.83 4.67 -23.88
C VAL A 358 13.36 4.69 -25.34
N ASN A 359 14.25 4.89 -26.32
CA ASN A 359 13.92 4.87 -27.75
C ASN A 359 14.14 3.50 -28.42
N SER A 360 14.66 2.52 -27.70
CA SER A 360 14.95 1.18 -28.23
C SER A 360 14.43 0.10 -27.29
N VAL A 361 14.02 -1.03 -27.86
CA VAL A 361 13.56 -2.19 -27.07
C VAL A 361 14.65 -2.67 -26.11
N GLY A 362 15.92 -2.68 -26.58
CA GLY A 362 17.07 -3.02 -25.74
C GLY A 362 17.20 -2.08 -24.55
N GLY A 363 17.15 -0.77 -24.77
CA GLY A 363 17.31 0.20 -23.69
C GLY A 363 16.17 0.21 -22.68
N ILE A 364 14.93 0.05 -23.13
CA ILE A 364 13.76 -0.13 -22.25
C ILE A 364 13.91 -1.41 -21.42
N SER A 365 14.42 -2.50 -22.02
CA SER A 365 14.64 -3.76 -21.29
C SER A 365 15.70 -3.61 -20.21
N VAL A 366 16.84 -2.99 -20.53
CA VAL A 366 17.90 -2.71 -19.54
C VAL A 366 17.37 -1.83 -18.40
N LEU A 367 16.67 -0.74 -18.74
CA LEU A 367 16.04 0.15 -17.76
C LEU A 367 15.05 -0.61 -16.86
N SER A 368 14.24 -1.50 -17.43
CA SER A 368 13.27 -2.28 -16.68
C SER A 368 13.93 -3.27 -15.72
N VAL A 369 15.02 -3.92 -16.14
CA VAL A 369 15.81 -4.80 -15.25
C VAL A 369 16.40 -4.01 -14.09
N ILE A 370 16.96 -2.82 -14.35
CA ILE A 370 17.49 -1.93 -13.33
C ILE A 370 16.40 -1.56 -12.33
N ILE A 371 15.24 -1.08 -12.81
CA ILE A 371 14.12 -0.68 -11.94
C ILE A 371 13.65 -1.88 -11.10
N LEU A 372 13.51 -3.06 -11.71
CA LEU A 372 13.07 -4.27 -11.03
C LEU A 372 14.02 -4.67 -9.89
N LEU A 373 15.34 -4.62 -10.14
CA LEU A 373 16.36 -4.91 -9.15
C LEU A 373 16.36 -3.86 -8.03
N LEU A 374 16.35 -2.57 -8.39
CA LEU A 374 16.40 -1.49 -7.42
C LEU A 374 15.12 -1.43 -6.57
N SER A 375 13.96 -1.70 -7.15
CA SER A 375 12.68 -1.80 -6.41
C SER A 375 12.71 -2.89 -5.34
N ASN A 376 13.34 -4.04 -5.62
CA ASN A 376 13.47 -5.12 -4.63
C ASN A 376 14.61 -4.88 -3.63
N LEU A 377 15.62 -4.11 -4.02
CA LEU A 377 16.76 -3.80 -3.16
C LEU A 377 16.48 -2.62 -2.23
N ALA A 378 15.89 -1.53 -2.73
CA ALA A 378 15.71 -0.26 -2.03
C ALA A 378 14.25 0.08 -1.70
N SER A 379 13.29 -0.77 -2.08
CA SER A 379 11.85 -0.48 -2.12
C SER A 379 11.42 0.42 -3.28
N ASN A 380 10.14 0.38 -3.60
CA ASN A 380 9.58 1.06 -4.78
C ASN A 380 9.64 2.59 -4.70
N VAL A 381 9.26 3.19 -3.58
CA VAL A 381 9.24 4.66 -3.44
C VAL A 381 10.64 5.27 -3.56
N PRO A 382 11.67 4.79 -2.83
CA PRO A 382 13.02 5.34 -2.99
C PRO A 382 13.57 5.16 -4.40
N THR A 383 13.31 4.02 -5.03
CA THR A 383 13.70 3.75 -6.42
C THR A 383 13.14 4.81 -7.37
N VAL A 384 11.85 5.15 -7.21
CA VAL A 384 11.20 6.19 -8.00
C VAL A 384 11.83 7.56 -7.77
N LEU A 385 12.07 7.94 -6.51
CA LEU A 385 12.62 9.26 -6.18
C LEU A 385 14.08 9.43 -6.63
N LEU A 386 14.85 8.35 -6.67
CA LEU A 386 16.26 8.38 -7.11
C LEU A 386 16.41 8.36 -8.63
N MET A 387 15.56 7.60 -9.33
CA MET A 387 15.70 7.40 -10.77
C MET A 387 14.81 8.33 -11.59
N GLY A 388 13.67 8.77 -11.05
CA GLY A 388 12.61 9.42 -11.81
C GLY A 388 13.08 10.63 -12.61
N ASP A 389 13.76 11.57 -11.95
CA ASP A 389 14.23 12.80 -12.59
C ASP A 389 15.30 12.53 -13.64
N GLU A 390 16.23 11.61 -13.38
CA GLU A 390 17.30 11.27 -14.32
C GLU A 390 16.77 10.56 -15.57
N VAL A 391 15.84 9.62 -15.38
CA VAL A 391 15.12 8.94 -16.46
C VAL A 391 14.31 9.95 -17.28
N ALA A 392 13.62 10.88 -16.63
CA ALA A 392 12.83 11.93 -17.29
C ALA A 392 13.71 12.91 -18.07
N LYS A 393 14.85 13.34 -17.52
CA LYS A 393 15.83 14.20 -18.21
C LYS A 393 16.35 13.53 -19.47
N ALA A 394 16.73 12.25 -19.40
CA ALA A 394 17.21 11.51 -20.56
C ALA A 394 16.11 11.33 -21.62
N ALA A 395 14.86 11.08 -21.19
CA ALA A 395 13.72 10.95 -22.08
C ALA A 395 13.35 12.29 -22.75
N ALA A 396 13.56 13.43 -22.08
CA ALA A 396 13.31 14.76 -22.62
C ALA A 396 14.20 15.10 -23.83
N LEU A 397 15.38 14.47 -23.94
CA LEU A 397 16.25 14.59 -25.12
C LEU A 397 15.67 13.88 -26.37
N ILE A 398 14.70 12.99 -26.18
CA ILE A 398 14.06 12.23 -27.26
C ILE A 398 12.76 12.93 -27.69
N SER A 399 11.79 13.06 -26.76
CA SER A 399 10.52 13.76 -27.01
C SER A 399 9.71 13.98 -25.72
N PRO A 400 8.75 14.92 -25.71
CA PRO A 400 7.80 15.07 -24.59
C PRO A 400 6.96 13.81 -24.32
N ALA A 401 6.65 13.05 -25.38
CA ALA A 401 5.96 11.78 -25.25
C ALA A 401 6.83 10.73 -24.54
N ALA A 402 8.13 10.67 -24.86
CA ALA A 402 9.08 9.78 -24.21
C ALA A 402 9.19 10.07 -22.70
N VAL A 403 9.12 11.34 -22.28
CA VAL A 403 9.07 11.69 -20.84
C VAL A 403 7.87 11.05 -20.17
N THR A 404 6.68 11.21 -20.75
CA THR A 404 5.45 10.58 -20.20
C THR A 404 5.62 9.06 -20.13
N THR A 405 6.05 8.42 -21.23
CA THR A 405 6.24 6.97 -21.29
C THR A 405 7.26 6.49 -20.26
N SER A 406 8.32 7.24 -20.02
CA SER A 406 9.35 6.88 -19.04
C SER A 406 8.84 6.87 -17.59
N TRP A 407 7.99 7.83 -17.23
CA TRP A 407 7.31 7.86 -15.94
C TRP A 407 6.28 6.73 -15.78
N LEU A 408 5.51 6.44 -16.84
CA LEU A 408 4.56 5.32 -16.82
C LEU A 408 5.28 3.95 -16.78
N LEU A 409 6.42 3.83 -17.47
CA LEU A 409 7.28 2.65 -17.40
C LEU A 409 7.81 2.46 -15.99
N LEU A 410 8.30 3.54 -15.37
CA LEU A 410 8.77 3.53 -13.99
C LEU A 410 7.64 3.11 -13.03
N ALA A 411 6.43 3.62 -13.21
CA ALA A 411 5.25 3.26 -12.40
C ALA A 411 4.90 1.78 -12.53
N TRP A 412 4.80 1.28 -13.76
CA TRP A 412 4.48 -0.12 -14.03
C TRP A 412 5.55 -1.06 -13.48
N VAL A 413 6.81 -0.87 -13.88
CA VAL A 413 7.89 -1.79 -13.55
C VAL A 413 8.16 -1.78 -12.05
N SER A 414 8.23 -0.61 -11.41
CA SER A 414 8.47 -0.54 -9.96
C SER A 414 7.34 -1.16 -9.15
N THR A 415 6.08 -1.02 -9.60
CA THR A 415 4.94 -1.61 -8.89
C THR A 415 4.87 -3.13 -9.08
N VAL A 416 5.00 -3.62 -10.31
CA VAL A 416 4.97 -5.06 -10.61
C VAL A 416 6.18 -5.78 -10.01
N ALA A 417 7.35 -5.13 -9.94
CA ALA A 417 8.54 -5.66 -9.29
C ALA A 417 8.32 -6.06 -7.83
N GLY A 418 7.31 -5.47 -7.17
CA GLY A 418 6.88 -5.87 -5.84
C GLY A 418 6.50 -7.35 -5.72
N ASN A 419 6.08 -8.01 -6.81
CA ASN A 419 5.73 -9.43 -6.83
C ASN A 419 6.95 -10.38 -6.87
N LEU A 420 8.16 -9.86 -7.08
CA LEU A 420 9.33 -10.71 -7.31
C LEU A 420 9.65 -11.56 -6.07
N SER A 421 9.59 -10.94 -4.90
CA SER A 421 9.95 -11.55 -3.62
C SER A 421 8.95 -11.17 -2.53
N LEU A 422 8.90 -11.95 -1.45
CA LEU A 422 8.02 -11.64 -0.32
C LEU A 422 8.35 -10.27 0.31
N LEU A 423 9.61 -9.85 0.24
CA LEU A 423 10.10 -8.56 0.75
C LEU A 423 9.96 -7.42 -0.26
N GLY A 424 9.63 -7.72 -1.52
CA GLY A 424 9.62 -6.74 -2.61
C GLY A 424 8.52 -5.69 -2.51
N SER A 425 7.47 -5.93 -1.72
CA SER A 425 6.38 -4.98 -1.49
C SER A 425 5.81 -5.11 -0.08
N ALA A 426 5.38 -3.98 0.49
CA ALA A 426 4.63 -3.95 1.73
C ALA A 426 3.34 -4.78 1.64
N ALA A 427 2.71 -4.83 0.46
CA ALA A 427 1.53 -5.64 0.21
C ALA A 427 1.77 -7.12 0.54
N ASN A 428 2.88 -7.70 0.06
CA ASN A 428 3.18 -9.12 0.27
C ASN A 428 3.40 -9.43 1.75
N LEU A 429 4.09 -8.53 2.46
CA LEU A 429 4.30 -8.64 3.91
C LEU A 429 2.99 -8.51 4.69
N ILE A 430 2.12 -7.58 4.30
CA ILE A 430 0.79 -7.41 4.90
C ILE A 430 -0.01 -8.70 4.71
N VAL A 431 -0.08 -9.24 3.49
CA VAL A 431 -0.80 -10.50 3.23
C VAL A 431 -0.24 -11.65 4.06
N CYS A 432 1.07 -11.77 4.17
CA CYS A 432 1.72 -12.79 5.00
C CYS A 432 1.37 -12.63 6.50
N GLU A 433 1.48 -11.41 7.03
CA GLU A 433 1.22 -11.15 8.45
C GLU A 433 -0.26 -11.32 8.80
N GLN A 434 -1.16 -10.85 7.94
CA GLN A 434 -2.60 -11.02 8.12
C GLN A 434 -3.01 -12.48 7.98
N ALA A 435 -2.37 -13.23 7.08
CA ALA A 435 -2.60 -14.66 6.98
C ALA A 435 -2.14 -15.43 8.22
N ARG A 436 -1.03 -15.02 8.84
CA ARG A 436 -0.54 -15.62 10.09
C ARG A 436 -1.47 -15.32 11.28
N ARG A 437 -2.07 -14.14 11.32
CA ARG A 437 -2.98 -13.69 12.39
C ARG A 437 -4.44 -14.09 12.17
N ALA A 438 -4.77 -14.67 11.01
CA ALA A 438 -6.14 -14.97 10.66
C ALA A 438 -6.76 -15.96 11.67
N PRO A 439 -7.97 -15.69 12.19
CA PRO A 439 -8.61 -16.54 13.19
C PRO A 439 -9.01 -17.92 12.64
N ARG A 440 -9.18 -18.03 11.32
CA ARG A 440 -9.49 -19.27 10.62
C ARG A 440 -8.52 -19.46 9.47
N ASN A 441 -8.04 -20.69 9.31
CA ASN A 441 -7.14 -21.09 8.22
C ASN A 441 -5.87 -20.23 8.18
N ALA A 442 -5.31 -19.95 9.36
CA ALA A 442 -4.04 -19.26 9.51
C ALA A 442 -2.97 -19.98 8.68
N TYR A 443 -2.19 -19.22 7.92
CA TYR A 443 -1.20 -19.77 7.00
C TYR A 443 0.07 -18.94 7.02
N ASP A 444 1.20 -19.61 7.20
CA ASP A 444 2.51 -18.99 7.16
C ASP A 444 3.09 -19.07 5.75
N LEU A 445 2.88 -18.01 4.95
CA LEU A 445 3.43 -17.92 3.60
C LEU A 445 4.93 -17.60 3.68
N THR A 446 5.76 -18.62 3.44
CA THR A 446 7.21 -18.48 3.52
C THR A 446 7.81 -17.76 2.29
N PHE A 447 9.01 -17.20 2.47
CA PHE A 447 9.77 -16.54 1.39
C PHE A 447 9.94 -17.45 0.16
N TRP A 448 10.31 -18.71 0.37
CA TRP A 448 10.54 -19.68 -0.71
C TRP A 448 9.24 -20.08 -1.42
N GLN A 449 8.14 -20.22 -0.69
CA GLN A 449 6.84 -20.49 -1.32
C GLN A 449 6.37 -19.32 -2.19
N HIS A 450 6.68 -18.09 -1.78
CA HIS A 450 6.39 -16.90 -2.57
C HIS A 450 7.27 -16.82 -3.82
N ILE A 451 8.59 -16.99 -3.68
CA ILE A 451 9.54 -16.73 -4.78
C ILE A 451 9.32 -17.65 -5.99
N VAL A 452 8.89 -18.91 -5.76
CA VAL A 452 8.62 -19.90 -6.81
C VAL A 452 7.57 -19.41 -7.81
N PHE A 453 6.55 -18.70 -7.34
CA PHE A 453 5.56 -18.05 -8.21
C PHE A 453 5.94 -16.62 -8.56
N GLY A 454 6.48 -15.87 -7.59
CA GLY A 454 6.76 -14.45 -7.68
C GLY A 454 7.75 -14.10 -8.78
N VAL A 455 8.87 -14.84 -8.89
CA VAL A 455 9.89 -14.59 -9.92
C VAL A 455 9.34 -14.77 -11.34
N PRO A 456 8.81 -15.94 -11.73
CA PRO A 456 8.31 -16.12 -13.09
C PRO A 456 7.13 -15.21 -13.39
N SER A 457 6.21 -14.99 -12.44
CA SER A 457 5.06 -14.11 -12.64
C SER A 457 5.50 -12.66 -12.91
N THR A 458 6.40 -12.14 -12.07
CA THR A 458 6.91 -10.77 -12.23
C THR A 458 7.59 -10.58 -13.57
N LEU A 459 8.52 -11.47 -13.95
CA LEU A 459 9.26 -11.34 -15.21
C LEU A 459 8.34 -11.37 -16.43
N ILE A 460 7.37 -12.29 -16.45
CA ILE A 460 6.44 -12.43 -17.58
C ILE A 460 5.47 -11.25 -17.63
N VAL A 461 4.85 -10.88 -16.51
CA VAL A 461 3.90 -9.76 -16.44
C VAL A 461 4.58 -8.42 -16.79
N THR A 462 5.79 -8.19 -16.29
CA THR A 462 6.60 -7.03 -16.66
C THR A 462 6.90 -7.03 -18.15
N ALA A 463 7.41 -8.13 -18.70
CA ALA A 463 7.78 -8.23 -20.12
C ALA A 463 6.59 -8.03 -21.07
N VAL A 464 5.42 -8.58 -20.74
CA VAL A 464 4.20 -8.44 -21.54
C VAL A 464 3.57 -7.05 -21.39
N GLY A 465 3.70 -6.43 -20.21
CA GLY A 465 3.16 -5.10 -19.95
C GLY A 465 3.95 -3.97 -20.63
N ILE A 466 5.28 -4.06 -20.67
CA ILE A 466 6.16 -3.00 -21.21
C ILE A 466 5.75 -2.51 -22.61
N PRO A 467 5.49 -3.38 -23.61
CA PRO A 467 5.09 -2.95 -24.95
C PRO A 467 3.74 -2.23 -25.03
N LEU A 468 2.93 -2.27 -23.96
CA LEU A 468 1.59 -1.70 -23.91
C LEU A 468 1.56 -0.33 -23.22
N ILE A 469 2.65 0.08 -22.60
CA ILE A 469 2.73 1.33 -21.84
C ILE A 469 2.85 2.52 -22.78
N GLY A 470 2.08 3.58 -22.50
CA GLY A 470 2.22 4.87 -23.17
C GLY A 470 1.79 4.89 -24.65
N LYS A 471 1.14 3.83 -25.14
CA LYS A 471 0.54 3.78 -26.48
C LYS A 471 -0.86 4.41 -26.45
N ILE A 472 -0.92 5.73 -26.33
CA ILE A 472 -2.16 6.52 -26.42
C ILE A 472 -1.92 7.77 -27.23
#